data_AF-A0A9D5GSU8-F1
#
_entry.id   AF-A0A9D5GSU8-F1
#
_cell.length_a   1.000
_cell.length_b   1.000
_cell.length_c   1.000
_cell.angle_alpha   90.00
_cell.angle_beta   90.00
_cell.angle_gamma   90.00
#
_symmetry.space_group_name_H-M   'P 1'
#
loop_
_entity.id
_entity.type
_entity.pdbx_description
1 polymer ?
#
loop_
_entity_poly.entity_id
_entity_poly.type
_entity_poly.pdbx_seq_one_letter_code
_entity_poly.pdbx_strand_id
1 'polypeptide(L)'
;MAQLTLGTQVRPRAEFRNGFKTLSDEDRSPAFFIEQRARLFADYNVEKFRVRINFQDVRIWGSTNQIFKTDSNVVTNVYEAWGLYRFSDTWSFKVGRMAWDYDNARFLGDLRWAAQSRSHDGLVFSYKNSTNNWQVDLGGAFNQVGFEPGILTKTFYSGVNNYKTNQFLYINKKLENAKLSLLIHNDGRQLQADSSLAMRQTYGLIGTGNIGDVGVGGELYYQGAKMPVM
;
A
#
# COMPACT_ATOMS: atom_id res chain seq x y z
N MET A 1 22.34 16.85 12.56
CA MET A 1 21.16 17.51 13.18
C MET A 1 19.97 16.58 13.10
N ALA A 2 19.18 16.50 14.16
CA ALA A 2 17.92 15.75 14.17
C ALA A 2 16.75 16.70 13.86
N GLN A 3 15.73 16.22 13.15
CA GLN A 3 14.52 16.96 12.82
C GLN A 3 13.29 16.12 13.12
N LEU A 4 12.39 16.67 13.94
CA LEU A 4 11.04 16.13 14.13
C LEU A 4 10.05 16.99 13.34
N THR A 5 9.22 16.34 12.52
CA THR A 5 8.08 16.96 11.82
C THR A 5 6.80 16.32 12.31
N LEU A 6 5.87 17.15 12.77
CA LEU A 6 4.50 16.73 13.07
C LEU A 6 3.59 17.25 11.96
N GLY A 7 2.70 16.40 11.48
CA GLY A 7 1.77 16.77 10.43
C GLY A 7 0.40 16.13 10.62
N THR A 8 -0.60 16.76 10.03
CA THR A 8 -1.98 16.29 10.06
C THR A 8 -2.56 16.23 8.67
N GLN A 9 -3.63 15.46 8.51
CA GLN A 9 -4.47 15.49 7.33
C GLN A 9 -5.92 15.39 7.77
N VAL A 10 -6.79 16.23 7.21
CA VAL A 10 -8.24 16.09 7.31
C VAL A 10 -8.80 16.11 5.91
N ARG A 11 -9.48 15.02 5.51
CA ARG A 11 -10.01 14.84 4.17
C ARG A 11 -11.46 14.32 4.23
N PRO A 12 -12.45 15.22 4.30
CA PRO A 12 -13.84 14.87 4.05
C PRO A 12 -14.08 14.63 2.55
N ARG A 13 -14.95 13.68 2.23
CA ARG A 13 -15.41 13.36 0.88
C ARG A 13 -16.92 13.20 0.91
N ALA A 14 -17.63 14.16 0.34
CA ALA A 14 -19.05 14.05 0.07
C ALA A 14 -19.27 13.21 -1.19
N GLU A 15 -20.17 12.23 -1.13
CA GLU A 15 -20.53 11.41 -2.28
C GLU A 15 -22.05 11.36 -2.42
N PHE A 16 -22.53 11.71 -3.61
CA PHE A 16 -23.89 11.42 -4.06
C PHE A 16 -23.82 10.24 -5.04
N ARG A 17 -24.56 9.18 -4.75
CA ARG A 17 -24.53 7.93 -5.53
C ARG A 17 -25.94 7.57 -6.00
N ASN A 18 -26.10 7.49 -7.31
CA ASN A 18 -27.30 6.98 -7.98
C ASN A 18 -26.86 5.98 -9.05
N GLY A 19 -27.20 4.69 -8.91
CA GLY A 19 -26.70 3.64 -9.82
C GLY A 19 -25.21 3.29 -9.69
N PHE A 20 -24.65 3.32 -8.47
CA PHE A 20 -23.24 2.96 -8.23
C PHE A 20 -23.05 1.45 -8.01
N LYS A 21 -21.98 0.86 -8.58
CA LYS A 21 -21.59 -0.58 -8.61
C LYS A 21 -22.50 -1.53 -9.38
N THR A 22 -23.79 -1.23 -9.48
CA THR A 22 -24.74 -1.99 -10.31
C THR A 22 -25.77 -1.03 -10.88
N LEU A 23 -26.46 -1.45 -11.94
CA LEU A 23 -27.55 -0.70 -12.54
C LEU A 23 -28.60 -0.36 -11.47
N SER A 24 -29.20 0.83 -11.59
CA SER A 24 -30.25 1.25 -10.68
C SER A 24 -31.56 0.62 -11.12
N ASP A 25 -32.21 -0.11 -10.23
CA ASP A 25 -33.59 -0.56 -10.42
C ASP A 25 -34.55 0.59 -10.03
N GLU A 26 -35.80 0.53 -10.49
CA GLU A 26 -36.79 1.60 -10.34
C GLU A 26 -37.03 2.00 -8.88
N ASP A 27 -36.91 1.05 -7.94
CA ASP A 27 -37.13 1.26 -6.50
C ASP A 27 -35.89 1.73 -5.72
N ARG A 28 -34.75 1.96 -6.39
CA ARG A 28 -33.51 2.34 -5.70
C ARG A 28 -33.39 3.86 -5.53
N SER A 29 -33.53 4.32 -4.28
CA SER A 29 -33.22 5.70 -3.90
C SER A 29 -31.71 6.00 -3.96
N PRO A 30 -31.32 7.23 -4.36
CA PRO A 30 -29.92 7.66 -4.30
C PRO A 30 -29.43 7.79 -2.85
N ALA A 31 -28.12 7.62 -2.66
CA ALA A 31 -27.46 7.78 -1.37
C ALA A 31 -26.63 9.07 -1.35
N PHE A 32 -26.65 9.77 -0.22
CA PHE A 32 -25.73 10.86 0.08
C PHE A 32 -25.08 10.63 1.44
N PHE A 33 -23.76 10.79 1.51
CA PHE A 33 -23.01 10.69 2.76
C PHE A 33 -21.68 11.45 2.66
N ILE A 34 -21.07 11.69 3.81
CA ILE A 34 -19.72 12.26 3.91
C ILE A 34 -18.83 11.27 4.64
N GLU A 35 -17.81 10.75 3.95
CA GLU A 35 -16.74 9.96 4.56
C GLU A 35 -15.54 10.86 4.86
N GLN A 36 -15.00 10.79 6.07
CA GLN A 36 -13.84 11.58 6.45
C GLN A 36 -12.68 10.68 6.85
N ARG A 37 -11.50 11.03 6.35
CA ARG A 37 -10.21 10.54 6.86
C ARG A 37 -9.51 11.65 7.63
N ALA A 38 -9.12 11.35 8.86
CA ALA A 38 -8.18 12.14 9.63
C ALA A 38 -6.89 11.35 9.86
N ARG A 39 -5.73 12.02 9.79
CA ARG A 39 -4.44 11.45 10.15
C ARG A 39 -3.62 12.42 10.98
N LEU A 40 -2.85 11.87 11.91
CA LEU A 40 -1.79 12.54 12.65
C LEU A 40 -0.53 11.73 12.46
N PHE A 41 0.55 12.36 12.00
CA PHE A 41 1.81 11.68 11.76
C PHE A 41 3.00 12.45 12.33
N ALA A 42 4.02 11.69 12.68
CA ALA A 42 5.32 12.18 13.10
C ALA A 42 6.40 11.55 12.22
N ASP A 43 7.28 12.37 11.65
CA ASP A 43 8.50 11.95 10.98
C ASP A 43 9.70 12.44 11.80
N TYR A 44 10.55 11.52 12.22
CA TYR A 44 11.81 11.82 12.89
C TYR A 44 12.97 11.46 11.96
N ASN A 45 13.84 12.41 11.67
CA ASN A 45 15.01 12.23 10.81
C ASN A 45 16.28 12.59 11.59
N VAL A 46 17.26 11.68 11.62
CA VAL A 46 18.57 11.95 12.22
C VAL A 46 19.64 11.14 11.49
N GLU A 47 20.61 11.85 10.92
CA GLU A 47 21.73 11.23 10.19
C GLU A 47 21.28 10.17 9.17
N LYS A 48 21.61 8.90 9.43
CA LYS A 48 21.29 7.73 8.60
C LYS A 48 19.88 7.18 8.86
N PHE A 49 19.18 7.64 9.88
CA PHE A 49 17.90 7.10 10.31
C PHE A 49 16.73 8.01 9.95
N ARG A 50 15.61 7.38 9.57
CA ARG A 50 14.28 8.02 9.49
C ARG A 50 13.25 7.09 10.11
N VAL A 51 12.39 7.63 10.96
CA VAL A 51 11.27 6.91 11.58
C VAL A 51 9.99 7.65 11.26
N ARG A 52 8.92 6.90 10.96
CA ARG A 52 7.59 7.46 10.71
C ARG A 52 6.53 6.69 11.48
N ILE A 53 5.65 7.43 12.15
CA ILE A 53 4.40 6.91 12.72
C ILE A 53 3.24 7.75 12.16
N ASN A 54 2.16 7.09 11.74
CA ASN A 54 1.02 7.73 11.09
C ASN A 54 -0.28 7.07 11.58
N PHE A 55 -0.96 7.74 12.51
CA PHE A 55 -2.26 7.32 13.01
C PHE A 55 -3.35 7.73 12.04
N GLN A 56 -4.35 6.88 11.87
CA GLN A 56 -5.47 7.10 10.98
C GLN A 56 -6.79 6.84 11.68
N ASP A 57 -7.76 7.69 11.37
CA ASP A 57 -9.18 7.56 11.69
C ASP A 57 -10.01 7.76 10.42
N VAL A 58 -10.91 6.82 10.13
CA VAL A 58 -11.83 6.89 8.99
C VAL A 58 -13.25 6.57 9.44
N ARG A 59 -14.20 7.44 9.12
CA ARG A 59 -15.61 7.28 9.50
C ARG A 59 -16.56 8.01 8.56
N ILE A 60 -17.83 7.60 8.56
CA ILE A 60 -18.93 8.39 8.00
C ILE A 60 -19.39 9.41 9.04
N TRP A 61 -19.71 10.63 8.61
CA TRP A 61 -20.26 11.63 9.53
C TRP A 61 -21.55 11.14 10.18
N GLY A 62 -21.61 11.17 11.51
CA GLY A 62 -22.76 10.68 12.29
C GLY A 62 -22.85 9.15 12.43
N SER A 63 -21.82 8.38 12.04
CA SER A 63 -21.86 6.91 12.13
C SER A 63 -21.80 6.34 13.56
N THR A 64 -21.64 7.18 14.58
CA THR A 64 -21.43 6.77 15.96
C THR A 64 -22.36 7.58 16.86
N ASN A 65 -22.93 6.94 17.89
CA ASN A 65 -23.76 7.63 18.88
C ASN A 65 -22.98 8.79 19.53
N GLN A 66 -23.68 9.81 20.03
CA GLN A 66 -23.01 10.91 20.75
C GLN A 66 -22.40 10.46 22.08
N ILE A 67 -22.96 9.40 22.68
CA ILE A 67 -22.47 8.79 23.92
C ILE A 67 -22.30 7.28 23.64
N PHE A 68 -21.06 6.81 23.71
CA PHE A 68 -20.71 5.42 23.40
C PHE A 68 -19.52 4.97 24.24
N LYS A 69 -19.41 3.66 24.45
CA LYS A 69 -18.24 3.03 25.09
C LYS A 69 -17.32 2.34 24.07
N THR A 70 -17.86 2.03 22.89
CA THR A 70 -17.17 1.39 21.78
C THR A 70 -17.69 1.96 20.46
N ASP A 71 -16.83 2.05 19.45
CA ASP A 71 -17.17 2.54 18.11
C ASP A 71 -16.84 1.45 17.09
N SER A 72 -17.86 0.73 16.62
CA SER A 72 -17.69 -0.35 15.62
C SER A 72 -17.67 0.16 14.18
N ASN A 73 -18.03 1.44 13.96
CA ASN A 73 -18.23 2.01 12.63
C ASN A 73 -17.03 2.86 12.18
N VAL A 74 -15.97 2.89 12.98
CA VAL A 74 -14.71 3.59 12.68
C VAL A 74 -13.61 2.61 12.32
N VAL A 75 -12.76 3.00 11.37
CA VAL A 75 -11.48 2.36 11.11
C VAL A 75 -10.38 3.21 11.73
N THR A 76 -10.06 2.94 13.00
CA THR A 76 -8.91 3.54 13.69
C THR A 76 -7.75 2.57 13.67
N ASN A 77 -6.62 2.97 13.09
CA ASN A 77 -5.43 2.12 13.03
C ASN A 77 -4.13 2.94 12.93
N VAL A 78 -3.01 2.23 13.02
CA VAL A 78 -1.70 2.74 12.63
C VAL A 78 -1.51 2.44 11.14
N TYR A 79 -1.62 3.48 10.31
CA TYR A 79 -1.48 3.38 8.85
C TYR A 79 -0.02 3.16 8.45
N GLU A 80 0.92 3.85 9.09
CA GLU A 80 2.36 3.61 8.92
C GLU A 80 3.06 3.61 10.27
N ALA A 81 3.99 2.68 10.43
CA ALA A 81 4.93 2.60 11.55
C ALA A 81 6.17 1.87 11.04
N TRP A 82 7.16 2.63 10.57
CA TRP A 82 8.36 2.06 9.97
C TRP A 82 9.62 2.85 10.33
N GLY A 83 10.75 2.15 10.29
CA GLY A 83 12.09 2.71 10.39
C GLY A 83 12.85 2.49 9.08
N LEU A 84 13.67 3.46 8.69
CA LEU A 84 14.57 3.41 7.55
C LEU A 84 15.97 3.72 8.01
N TYR A 85 16.93 2.91 7.56
CA TYR A 85 18.35 3.14 7.77
C TYR A 85 19.09 3.24 6.43
N ARG A 86 19.92 4.28 6.29
CA ARG A 86 20.78 4.55 5.13
C ARG A 86 22.20 4.09 5.43
N PHE A 87 22.65 3.04 4.78
CA PHE A 87 24.03 2.59 4.90
C PHE A 87 25.00 3.58 4.25
N SER A 88 24.59 4.11 3.10
CA SER A 88 25.27 5.12 2.29
C SER A 88 24.25 6.09 1.68
N ASP A 89 24.71 7.03 0.86
CA ASP A 89 23.83 7.95 0.11
C ASP A 89 22.96 7.24 -0.93
N THR A 90 23.33 6.01 -1.31
CA THR A 90 22.63 5.23 -2.35
C THR A 90 21.89 4.01 -1.82
N TRP A 91 22.34 3.41 -0.72
CA TRP A 91 21.75 2.18 -0.19
C TRP A 91 21.02 2.41 1.12
N SER A 92 19.82 1.84 1.23
CA SER A 92 19.04 1.85 2.46
C SER A 92 18.16 0.61 2.61
N PHE A 93 17.70 0.36 3.83
CA PHE A 93 16.56 -0.53 4.06
C PHE A 93 15.51 0.16 4.89
N LYS A 94 14.25 -0.24 4.69
CA LYS A 94 13.08 0.21 5.43
C LYS A 94 12.33 -1.01 5.95
N VAL A 95 11.94 -1.00 7.21
CA VAL A 95 11.26 -2.13 7.89
C VAL A 95 10.09 -1.62 8.71
N GLY A 96 8.99 -2.37 8.72
CA GLY A 96 7.78 -2.09 9.50
C GLY A 96 6.52 -2.03 8.64
N ARG A 97 5.48 -1.36 9.15
CA ARG A 97 4.23 -1.11 8.44
C ARG A 97 4.36 0.12 7.57
N MET A 98 4.22 -0.01 6.25
CA MET A 98 4.43 1.10 5.32
C MET A 98 3.50 1.03 4.12
N ALA A 99 3.24 2.18 3.50
CA ALA A 99 2.64 2.20 2.17
C ALA A 99 3.69 1.79 1.11
N TRP A 100 3.27 0.99 0.14
CA TRP A 100 4.00 0.72 -1.08
C TRP A 100 3.24 1.35 -2.23
N ASP A 101 3.93 2.22 -2.99
CA ASP A 101 3.33 2.96 -4.08
C ASP A 101 4.36 3.11 -5.19
N TYR A 102 4.15 2.38 -6.28
CA TYR A 102 5.08 2.25 -7.39
C TYR A 102 4.37 2.48 -8.73
N ASP A 103 5.01 3.23 -9.62
CA ASP A 103 4.51 3.64 -10.94
C ASP A 103 3.06 4.16 -10.95
N ASN A 104 2.16 3.47 -11.67
CA ASN A 104 0.75 3.81 -11.83
C ASN A 104 -0.11 3.24 -10.69
N ALA A 105 0.52 2.73 -9.63
CA ALA A 105 -0.13 2.16 -8.45
C ALA A 105 -1.06 0.97 -8.75
N ARG A 106 -0.91 0.31 -9.91
CA ARG A 106 -1.82 -0.76 -10.36
C ARG A 106 -1.70 -2.04 -9.52
N PHE A 107 -0.47 -2.47 -9.24
CA PHE A 107 -0.20 -3.68 -8.44
C PHE A 107 0.24 -3.34 -7.02
N LEU A 108 1.22 -2.44 -6.90
CA LEU A 108 1.73 -1.93 -5.64
C LEU A 108 1.34 -0.46 -5.54
N GLY A 109 0.19 -0.22 -4.90
CA GLY A 109 -0.39 1.10 -4.74
C GLY A 109 -0.92 1.28 -3.33
N ASP A 110 -0.75 2.49 -2.79
CA ASP A 110 -1.19 2.85 -1.44
C ASP A 110 -2.72 3.03 -1.31
N LEU A 111 -3.43 2.86 -2.44
CA LEU A 111 -4.88 2.97 -2.57
C LEU A 111 -5.42 4.29 -1.98
N ARG A 112 -4.68 5.39 -2.17
CA ARG A 112 -4.99 6.72 -1.63
C ARG A 112 -6.40 7.23 -1.86
N TRP A 113 -7.07 6.81 -2.93
CA TRP A 113 -8.43 7.21 -3.24
C TRP A 113 -9.45 6.62 -2.25
N ALA A 114 -9.23 5.40 -1.74
CA ALA A 114 -10.02 4.87 -0.64
C ALA A 114 -9.67 5.63 0.64
N ALA A 115 -10.62 5.81 1.55
CA ALA A 115 -10.34 6.49 2.81
C ALA A 115 -9.41 5.65 3.70
N GLN A 116 -9.56 4.33 3.68
CA GLN A 116 -8.77 3.41 4.48
C GLN A 116 -7.31 3.31 4.02
N SER A 117 -7.03 3.61 2.73
CA SER A 117 -5.74 3.34 2.07
C SER A 117 -5.28 1.88 2.22
N ARG A 118 -4.04 1.59 1.81
CA ARG A 118 -3.39 0.29 1.94
C ARG A 118 -1.99 0.43 2.53
N SER A 119 -1.65 -0.50 3.40
CA SER A 119 -0.32 -0.64 4.01
C SER A 119 0.12 -2.09 4.02
N HIS A 120 1.43 -2.29 4.09
CA HIS A 120 2.09 -3.58 4.08
C HIS A 120 3.05 -3.66 5.26
N ASP A 121 3.05 -4.80 5.96
CA ASP A 121 4.03 -5.11 7.00
C ASP A 121 5.18 -5.86 6.35
N GLY A 122 6.35 -5.23 6.27
CA GLY A 122 7.44 -5.80 5.49
C GLY A 122 8.77 -5.09 5.59
N LEU A 123 9.65 -5.48 4.69
CA LEU A 123 10.99 -4.93 4.52
C LEU A 123 11.20 -4.55 3.05
N VAL A 124 11.88 -3.43 2.81
CA VAL A 124 12.30 -2.97 1.49
C VAL A 124 13.76 -2.60 1.54
N PHE A 125 14.58 -3.22 0.69
CA PHE A 125 15.95 -2.83 0.43
C PHE A 125 15.98 -1.97 -0.84
N SER A 126 16.68 -0.84 -0.79
CA SER A 126 16.61 0.21 -1.79
C SER A 126 18.01 0.65 -2.23
N TYR A 127 18.23 0.66 -3.55
CA TYR A 127 19.28 1.40 -4.23
C TYR A 127 18.68 2.61 -4.92
N LYS A 128 19.10 3.83 -4.56
CA LYS A 128 18.65 5.07 -5.20
C LYS A 128 19.85 5.95 -5.47
N ASN A 129 20.17 6.15 -6.74
CA ASN A 129 21.28 7.00 -7.15
C ASN A 129 20.75 8.21 -7.93
N SER A 130 20.78 9.36 -7.26
CA SER A 130 20.28 10.62 -7.81
C SER A 130 21.16 11.16 -8.94
N THR A 131 22.45 10.84 -8.99
CA THR A 131 23.38 11.32 -10.02
C THR A 131 23.09 10.68 -11.37
N ASN A 132 22.74 9.39 -11.38
CA ASN A 132 22.41 8.66 -12.59
C ASN A 132 20.95 8.25 -12.67
N ASN A 133 20.05 8.80 -11.84
CA ASN A 133 18.61 8.60 -11.90
C ASN A 133 18.12 7.14 -11.89
N TRP A 134 18.83 6.26 -11.17
CA TRP A 134 18.42 4.87 -10.97
C TRP A 134 17.72 4.70 -9.62
N GLN A 135 16.65 3.89 -9.62
CA GLN A 135 16.00 3.38 -8.43
C GLN A 135 15.76 1.89 -8.58
N VAL A 136 16.21 1.09 -7.62
CA VAL A 136 15.93 -0.34 -7.52
C VAL A 136 15.47 -0.65 -6.10
N ASP A 137 14.26 -1.18 -5.96
CA ASP A 137 13.67 -1.55 -4.67
C ASP A 137 13.31 -3.04 -4.68
N LEU A 138 13.88 -3.80 -3.75
CA LEU A 138 13.55 -5.21 -3.49
C LEU A 138 12.77 -5.27 -2.17
N GLY A 139 11.50 -5.66 -2.23
CA GLY A 139 10.64 -5.72 -1.05
C GLY A 139 10.07 -7.10 -0.79
N GLY A 140 9.75 -7.34 0.49
CA GLY A 140 9.18 -8.57 0.99
C GLY A 140 8.25 -8.31 2.17
N ALA A 141 7.17 -9.08 2.27
CA ALA A 141 6.24 -9.07 3.38
C ALA A 141 5.81 -10.49 3.72
N PHE A 142 5.54 -10.72 5.01
CA PHE A 142 5.07 -11.98 5.54
C PHE A 142 3.99 -11.70 6.59
N ASN A 143 2.79 -12.23 6.35
CA ASN A 143 1.63 -11.99 7.22
C ASN A 143 1.21 -13.27 7.92
N GLN A 144 0.75 -13.09 9.16
CA GLN A 144 0.25 -14.16 10.02
C GLN A 144 -0.95 -13.67 10.82
N VAL A 145 -1.70 -14.63 11.37
CA VAL A 145 -2.73 -14.38 12.38
C VAL A 145 -2.32 -15.08 13.68
N GLY A 146 -2.69 -14.48 14.81
CA GLY A 146 -2.40 -15.00 16.15
C GLY A 146 -1.85 -13.92 17.08
N PHE A 147 -1.58 -14.32 18.32
CA PHE A 147 -0.98 -13.48 19.36
C PHE A 147 0.23 -14.20 19.96
N GLU A 148 1.17 -13.48 20.55
CA GLU A 148 2.28 -14.07 21.32
C GLU A 148 1.85 -14.22 22.80
N PRO A 149 2.08 -15.36 23.46
CA PRO A 149 2.78 -16.57 23.02
C PRO A 149 1.88 -17.63 22.36
N GLY A 150 0.70 -17.28 21.86
CA GLY A 150 -0.22 -18.21 21.20
C GLY A 150 0.28 -18.83 19.89
N ILE A 151 1.36 -18.31 19.29
CA ILE A 151 2.00 -18.87 18.08
C ILE A 151 3.26 -19.64 18.48
N LEU A 152 3.09 -20.86 19.01
CA LEU A 152 4.22 -21.72 19.40
C LEU A 152 4.68 -22.65 18.26
N THR A 153 3.76 -23.01 17.36
CA THR A 153 4.03 -23.87 16.21
C THR A 153 3.14 -23.46 15.04
N LYS A 154 3.65 -23.63 13.81
CA LYS A 154 2.95 -23.34 12.55
C LYS A 154 2.59 -21.85 12.37
N THR A 155 2.22 -21.51 11.15
CA THR A 155 1.90 -20.12 10.75
C THR A 155 0.67 -20.07 9.85
N PHE A 156 -0.29 -20.96 10.08
CA PHE A 156 -1.48 -21.08 9.22
C PHE A 156 -2.22 -19.73 9.15
N TYR A 157 -2.40 -19.21 7.93
CA TYR A 157 -2.98 -17.90 7.68
C TYR A 157 -4.42 -18.03 7.19
N SER A 158 -5.38 -17.70 8.05
CA SER A 158 -6.82 -17.79 7.78
C SER A 158 -7.59 -16.59 8.33
N GLY A 159 -8.86 -16.44 7.92
CA GLY A 159 -9.74 -15.38 8.41
C GLY A 159 -9.44 -13.97 7.87
N VAL A 160 -8.48 -13.82 6.96
CA VAL A 160 -8.11 -12.54 6.34
C VAL A 160 -7.94 -12.71 4.84
N ASN A 161 -8.59 -11.85 4.04
CA ASN A 161 -8.38 -11.82 2.59
C ASN A 161 -7.13 -11.00 2.24
N ASN A 162 -5.96 -11.59 2.49
CA ASN A 162 -4.66 -10.98 2.25
C ASN A 162 -3.66 -12.06 1.80
N TYR A 163 -2.51 -11.63 1.28
CA TYR A 163 -1.42 -12.55 1.00
C TYR A 163 -0.78 -13.03 2.29
N LYS A 164 -0.24 -14.25 2.28
CA LYS A 164 0.64 -14.76 3.34
C LYS A 164 2.08 -14.29 3.10
N THR A 165 2.53 -14.31 1.84
CA THR A 165 3.83 -13.79 1.42
C THR A 165 3.67 -12.85 0.23
N ASN A 166 4.47 -11.80 0.16
CA ASN A 166 4.50 -10.91 -0.99
C ASN A 166 5.93 -10.44 -1.22
N GLN A 167 6.43 -10.59 -2.44
CA GLN A 167 7.77 -10.17 -2.82
C GLN A 167 7.70 -9.35 -4.09
N PHE A 168 8.55 -8.32 -4.20
CA PHE A 168 8.66 -7.59 -5.44
C PHE A 168 10.08 -7.10 -5.70
N LEU A 169 10.45 -7.02 -6.97
CA LEU A 169 11.56 -6.25 -7.48
C LEU A 169 11.01 -5.15 -8.37
N TYR A 170 11.35 -3.91 -8.03
CA TYR A 170 11.02 -2.73 -8.80
C TYR A 170 12.30 -2.08 -9.29
N ILE A 171 12.39 -1.82 -10.59
CA ILE A 171 13.52 -1.13 -11.23
C ILE A 171 12.96 0.05 -12.00
N ASN A 172 13.51 1.24 -11.78
CA ASN A 172 13.12 2.47 -12.45
C ASN A 172 14.35 3.25 -12.89
N LYS A 173 14.29 3.76 -14.11
CA LYS A 173 15.28 4.66 -14.68
C LYS A 173 14.57 5.90 -15.21
N LYS A 174 14.95 7.06 -14.69
CA LYS A 174 14.59 8.33 -15.33
C LYS A 174 15.68 8.73 -16.31
N LEU A 175 15.25 9.07 -17.51
CA LEU A 175 16.02 9.64 -18.60
C LEU A 175 15.60 11.11 -18.73
N GLU A 176 16.26 11.86 -19.61
CA GLU A 176 15.97 13.29 -19.81
C GLU A 176 14.50 13.54 -20.18
N ASN A 177 13.99 12.81 -21.19
CA ASN A 177 12.63 12.96 -21.71
C ASN A 177 11.77 11.69 -21.57
N ALA A 178 12.19 10.75 -20.73
CA ALA A 178 11.50 9.47 -20.58
C ALA A 178 11.72 8.84 -19.20
N LYS A 179 10.87 7.87 -18.86
CA LYS A 179 10.95 7.02 -17.69
C LYS A 179 10.62 5.60 -18.11
N LEU A 180 11.48 4.66 -17.73
CA LEU A 180 11.26 3.22 -17.94
C LEU A 180 11.22 2.53 -16.58
N SER A 181 10.31 1.57 -16.42
CA SER A 181 10.13 0.85 -15.17
C SER A 181 9.78 -0.62 -15.41
N LEU A 182 10.39 -1.49 -14.62
CA LEU A 182 10.16 -2.93 -14.59
C LEU A 182 9.69 -3.31 -13.19
N LEU A 183 8.58 -4.03 -13.11
CA LEU A 183 8.05 -4.63 -11.90
C LEU A 183 8.02 -6.15 -12.05
N ILE A 184 8.59 -6.85 -11.09
CA ILE A 184 8.41 -8.30 -10.90
C ILE A 184 7.77 -8.45 -9.53
N HIS A 185 6.57 -9.03 -9.47
CA HIS A 185 5.78 -9.15 -8.24
C HIS A 185 5.33 -10.60 -8.06
N ASN A 186 5.49 -11.14 -6.85
CA ASN A 186 5.01 -12.45 -6.46
C ASN A 186 4.06 -12.33 -5.26
N ASP A 187 2.80 -12.68 -5.46
CA ASP A 187 1.73 -12.69 -4.46
C ASP A 187 1.44 -14.14 -4.05
N GLY A 188 1.79 -14.51 -2.82
CA GLY A 188 1.61 -15.85 -2.28
C GLY A 188 0.44 -15.92 -1.31
N ARG A 189 -0.64 -16.58 -1.71
CA ARG A 189 -1.85 -16.77 -0.89
C ARG A 189 -1.94 -18.19 -0.38
N GLN A 190 -2.22 -18.34 0.91
CA GLN A 190 -2.32 -19.66 1.51
C GLN A 190 -3.66 -20.31 1.17
N LEU A 191 -3.61 -21.53 0.64
CA LEU A 191 -4.78 -22.38 0.44
C LEU A 191 -5.25 -22.94 1.79
N GLN A 192 -6.55 -22.81 2.03
CA GLN A 192 -7.14 -23.25 3.29
C GLN A 192 -7.22 -24.79 3.39
N ALA A 193 -7.25 -25.49 2.26
CA ALA A 193 -7.38 -26.94 2.20
C ALA A 193 -6.14 -27.68 2.74
N ASP A 194 -4.94 -27.20 2.41
CA ASP A 194 -3.68 -27.93 2.66
C ASP A 194 -2.53 -27.04 3.15
N SER A 195 -2.78 -25.76 3.42
CA SER A 195 -1.77 -24.78 3.84
C SER A 195 -0.68 -24.49 2.79
N SER A 196 -0.80 -24.98 1.56
CA SER A 196 0.13 -24.66 0.47
C SER A 196 -0.03 -23.19 0.03
N LEU A 197 0.99 -22.67 -0.67
CA LEU A 197 0.96 -21.30 -1.20
C LEU A 197 0.62 -21.32 -2.70
N ALA A 198 -0.54 -20.77 -3.05
CA ALA A 198 -0.83 -20.39 -4.42
C ALA A 198 -0.08 -19.10 -4.74
N MET A 199 0.90 -19.24 -5.64
CA MET A 199 1.73 -18.13 -6.09
C MET A 199 1.14 -17.54 -7.37
N ARG A 200 1.06 -16.21 -7.41
CA ARG A 200 0.76 -15.44 -8.62
C ARG A 200 1.93 -14.55 -8.94
N GLN A 201 2.46 -14.65 -10.16
CA GLN A 201 3.58 -13.81 -10.60
C GLN A 201 3.09 -12.80 -11.62
N THR A 202 3.44 -11.54 -11.41
CA THR A 202 3.15 -10.45 -12.35
C THR A 202 4.46 -9.80 -12.78
N TYR A 203 4.61 -9.64 -14.08
CA TYR A 203 5.70 -8.92 -14.72
C TYR A 203 5.10 -7.70 -15.42
N GLY A 204 5.57 -6.52 -15.07
CA GLY A 204 5.09 -5.25 -15.62
C GLY A 204 6.22 -4.45 -16.22
N LEU A 205 6.04 -3.93 -17.43
CA LEU A 205 6.93 -2.99 -18.09
C LEU A 205 6.14 -1.72 -18.39
N ILE A 206 6.62 -0.57 -17.91
CA ILE A 206 5.96 0.72 -18.08
C ILE A 206 6.97 1.71 -18.65
N GLY A 207 6.60 2.34 -19.76
CA GLY A 207 7.38 3.38 -20.41
C GLY A 207 6.53 4.63 -20.59
N THR A 208 7.07 5.79 -20.22
CA THR A 208 6.43 7.09 -20.44
C THR A 208 7.48 8.10 -20.90
N GLY A 209 7.14 9.04 -21.76
CA GLY A 209 8.06 10.08 -22.20
C GLY A 209 7.39 11.12 -23.08
N ASN A 210 8.17 12.06 -23.59
CA ASN A 210 7.68 13.12 -24.47
C ASN A 210 8.37 13.02 -25.83
N ILE A 211 7.59 13.21 -26.90
CA ILE A 211 8.08 13.40 -28.27
C ILE A 211 7.68 14.83 -28.66
N GLY A 212 8.63 15.77 -28.54
CA GLY A 212 8.31 17.20 -28.57
C GLY A 212 7.37 17.57 -27.42
N ASP A 213 6.28 18.24 -27.74
CA ASP A 213 5.25 18.65 -26.77
C ASP A 213 4.20 17.54 -26.48
N VAL A 214 4.31 16.38 -27.12
CA VAL A 214 3.35 15.28 -26.98
C VAL A 214 3.85 14.24 -25.98
N GLY A 215 3.11 14.06 -24.88
CA GLY A 215 3.33 12.98 -23.93
C GLY A 215 2.82 11.63 -24.48
N VAL A 216 3.67 10.61 -24.43
CA VAL A 216 3.37 9.23 -24.83
C VAL A 216 3.66 8.28 -23.68
N GLY A 217 2.89 7.19 -23.61
CA GLY A 217 3.09 6.17 -22.59
C GLY A 217 2.49 4.84 -22.99
N GLY A 218 3.05 3.77 -22.44
CA GLY A 218 2.60 2.41 -22.64
C GLY A 218 2.91 1.54 -21.44
N GLU A 219 2.02 0.57 -21.19
CA GLU A 219 2.17 -0.44 -20.14
C GLU A 219 1.93 -1.83 -20.72
N LEU A 220 2.79 -2.78 -20.37
CA LEU A 220 2.66 -4.19 -20.71
C LEU A 220 2.70 -5.01 -19.43
N TYR A 221 1.73 -5.90 -19.25
CA TYR A 221 1.68 -6.80 -18.11
C TYR A 221 1.49 -8.23 -18.55
N TYR A 222 2.26 -9.12 -17.93
CA TYR A 222 2.07 -10.56 -18.03
C TYR A 222 1.87 -11.13 -16.63
N GLN A 223 0.78 -11.85 -16.42
CA GLN A 223 0.50 -12.53 -15.17
C GLN A 223 0.44 -14.04 -15.41
N GLY A 224 1.23 -14.77 -14.64
CA GLY A 224 1.31 -16.22 -14.69
C GLY A 224 1.04 -16.87 -13.34
N ALA A 225 1.15 -18.21 -13.35
CA ALA A 225 0.82 -19.14 -12.29
C ALA A 225 -0.69 -19.24 -11.96
N LYS A 226 -1.10 -20.41 -11.45
CA LYS A 226 -2.51 -20.71 -11.15
C LYS A 226 -2.80 -20.37 -9.70
N MET A 227 -3.65 -19.36 -9.47
CA MET A 227 -4.44 -19.36 -8.24
C MET A 227 -5.61 -20.33 -8.46
N PRO A 228 -5.81 -21.34 -7.61
CA PRO A 228 -7.07 -22.07 -7.65
C PRO A 228 -8.19 -21.05 -7.40
N VAL A 229 -9.28 -21.21 -8.16
CA VAL A 229 -10.47 -20.38 -8.00
C VAL A 229 -10.92 -20.52 -6.54
N MET A 230 -11.05 -19.39 -5.83
CA MET A 230 -11.60 -19.36 -4.47
C MET A 230 -13.04 -19.84 -4.45
#